data_AF-N8W479-F1
#
_entry.id   AF-N8W479-F1
#
_cell.length_a   1.000
_cell.length_b   1.000
_cell.length_c   1.000
_cell.angle_alpha   90.00
_cell.angle_beta   90.00
_cell.angle_gamma   90.00
#
_symmetry.space_group_name_H-M   'P 1'
#
loop_
_entity.id
_entity.type
_entity.pdbx_description
1 polymer ?
#
loop_
_entity_poly.entity_id
_entity_poly.type
_entity_poly.pdbx_seq_one_letter_code
_entity_poly.pdbx_strand_id
1 'polypeptide(L)'
;MSESNDSVRSELMDNLNDPNLLESIGKAYFGNSWKKSMAIALAVDERRITHWMQSTRPVPVGVWSDLIKIGKERLEKIKAVESLALAKLESIGS
;
A
#
# COMPACT_ATOMS: atom_id res chain seq x y z
N MET A 1 -23.49 -9.24 -25.10
CA MET A 1 -22.11 -9.42 -24.58
C MET A 1 -21.67 -8.19 -23.78
N SER A 2 -22.36 -7.82 -22.69
CA SER A 2 -21.94 -6.72 -21.79
C SER A 2 -21.90 -7.11 -20.31
N GLU A 3 -22.30 -8.34 -19.96
CA GLU A 3 -22.41 -8.77 -18.56
C GLU A 3 -21.05 -9.03 -17.90
N SER A 4 -19.99 -9.26 -18.68
CA SER A 4 -18.68 -9.64 -18.13
C SER A 4 -17.88 -8.48 -17.54
N ASN A 5 -18.05 -7.25 -18.04
CA ASN A 5 -17.25 -6.11 -17.59
C ASN A 5 -17.86 -5.45 -16.32
N ASP A 6 -19.19 -5.46 -16.21
CA ASP A 6 -19.89 -4.92 -15.05
C ASP A 6 -19.73 -5.82 -13.81
N SER A 7 -19.68 -7.15 -14.01
CA SER A 7 -19.44 -8.11 -12.93
C SER A 7 -18.00 -8.00 -12.38
N VAL A 8 -17.00 -7.92 -13.25
CA VAL A 8 -15.59 -7.71 -12.85
C VAL A 8 -15.41 -6.34 -12.18
N ARG A 9 -16.07 -5.30 -12.69
CA ARG A 9 -16.04 -3.96 -12.08
C ARG A 9 -16.71 -3.94 -10.71
N SER A 10 -17.82 -4.66 -10.53
CA SER A 10 -18.49 -4.84 -9.25
C SER A 10 -17.61 -5.61 -8.26
N GLU A 11 -16.99 -6.71 -8.67
CA GLU A 11 -16.08 -7.51 -7.84
C GLU A 11 -14.82 -6.72 -7.45
N LEU A 12 -14.28 -5.90 -8.35
CA LEU A 12 -13.20 -4.96 -8.05
C LEU A 12 -13.68 -3.89 -7.05
N MET A 13 -14.91 -3.38 -7.17
CA MET A 13 -15.50 -2.39 -6.26
C MET A 13 -15.82 -2.98 -4.88
N ASP A 14 -16.25 -4.24 -4.80
CA ASP A 14 -16.47 -4.97 -3.54
C ASP A 14 -15.14 -5.23 -2.80
N ASN A 15 -14.05 -5.34 -3.57
CA ASN A 15 -12.68 -5.39 -3.08
C ASN A 15 -12.07 -4.00 -2.74
N LEU A 16 -12.79 -2.90 -3.02
CA LEU A 16 -12.46 -1.55 -2.55
C LEU A 16 -13.03 -1.24 -1.17
N ASN A 17 -13.62 -2.22 -0.47
CA ASN A 17 -13.93 -2.05 0.94
C ASN A 17 -12.65 -1.63 1.68
N ASP A 18 -12.72 -0.48 2.38
CA ASP A 18 -11.60 0.18 3.04
C ASP A 18 -10.60 -0.79 3.72
N PRO A 19 -11.03 -1.84 4.46
CA PRO A 19 -10.10 -2.79 5.09
C PRO A 19 -9.22 -3.59 4.12
N ASN A 20 -9.80 -4.13 3.04
CA ASN A 20 -9.08 -4.99 2.10
C ASN A 20 -8.03 -4.20 1.31
N LEU A 21 -8.41 -2.98 0.91
CA LEU A 21 -7.51 -2.05 0.25
C LEU A 21 -6.39 -1.61 1.20
N LEU A 22 -6.72 -1.26 2.44
CA LEU A 22 -5.74 -0.86 3.46
C LEU A 22 -4.73 -1.99 3.75
N GLU A 23 -5.20 -3.24 3.87
CA GLU A 23 -4.32 -4.39 4.06
C GLU A 23 -3.40 -4.63 2.86
N SER A 24 -3.93 -4.54 1.64
CA SER A 24 -3.17 -4.71 0.40
C SER A 24 -2.06 -3.66 0.29
N ILE A 25 -2.40 -2.39 0.53
CA ILE A 25 -1.44 -1.28 0.59
C ILE A 25 -0.41 -1.54 1.68
N GLY A 26 -0.87 -1.95 2.86
CA GLY A 26 -0.01 -2.22 4.00
C GLY A 26 1.05 -3.27 3.70
N LYS A 27 0.63 -4.44 3.24
CA LYS A 27 1.55 -5.53 2.89
C LYS A 27 2.52 -5.11 1.79
N ALA A 28 2.04 -4.43 0.75
CA ALA A 28 2.89 -3.97 -0.35
C ALA A 28 3.96 -2.96 0.09
N TYR A 29 3.60 -2.00 0.95
CA TYR A 29 4.52 -0.90 1.31
C TYR A 29 5.42 -1.23 2.50
N PHE A 30 4.97 -2.10 3.39
CA PHE A 30 5.60 -2.32 4.70
C PHE A 30 5.87 -3.80 5.04
N GLY A 31 5.40 -4.76 4.25
CA GLY A 31 5.65 -6.19 4.44
C GLY A 31 4.89 -6.82 5.61
N ASN A 32 5.51 -7.82 6.26
CA ASN A 32 4.82 -8.67 7.25
C ASN A 32 4.33 -7.91 8.50
N SER A 33 5.02 -6.84 8.90
CA SER A 33 4.67 -6.03 10.08
C SER A 33 3.94 -4.74 9.70
N TRP A 34 3.10 -4.81 8.67
CA TRP A 34 2.56 -3.60 8.05
C TRP A 34 1.72 -2.71 8.95
N LYS A 35 0.92 -3.25 9.88
CA LYS A 35 0.03 -2.44 10.74
C LYS A 35 0.82 -1.41 11.57
N LYS A 36 1.84 -1.89 12.31
CA LYS A 36 2.73 -1.05 13.10
C LYS A 36 3.49 -0.05 12.24
N SER A 37 4.08 -0.50 11.13
CA SER A 37 4.87 0.35 10.24
C SER A 37 4.03 1.42 9.54
N MET A 38 2.79 1.09 9.16
CA MET A 38 1.83 2.01 8.59
C MET A 38 1.37 3.03 9.62
N ALA A 39 1.09 2.61 10.86
CA ALA A 39 0.70 3.52 11.94
C ALA A 39 1.79 4.59 12.19
N ILE A 40 3.05 4.16 12.23
CA ILE A 40 4.21 5.05 12.34
C ILE A 40 4.27 6.01 11.14
N ALA A 41 4.13 5.50 9.92
CA ALA A 41 4.24 6.30 8.70
C ALA A 41 3.11 7.33 8.55
N LEU A 42 1.90 7.01 9.01
CA LEU A 42 0.74 7.89 9.04
C LEU A 42 0.67 8.78 10.30
N ALA A 43 1.61 8.64 11.23
CA ALA A 43 1.60 9.30 12.53
C ALA A 43 0.28 9.11 13.32
N VAL A 44 -0.25 7.88 13.33
CA VAL A 44 -1.46 7.49 14.08
C VAL A 44 -1.17 6.36 15.07
N ASP A 45 -2.04 6.18 16.05
CA ASP A 45 -2.02 5.02 16.95
C ASP A 45 -2.33 3.73 16.16
N GLU A 46 -1.59 2.64 16.42
CA GLU A 46 -1.80 1.33 15.77
C GLU A 46 -3.22 0.77 15.99
N ARG A 47 -3.86 1.08 17.13
CA ARG A 47 -5.27 0.76 17.37
C ARG A 47 -6.19 1.39 16.35
N ARG A 48 -5.83 2.55 15.80
CA ARG A 48 -6.61 3.23 14.75
C ARG A 48 -6.62 2.43 13.46
N ILE A 49 -5.46 1.86 13.09
CA ILE A 49 -5.38 0.92 11.95
C ILE A 49 -6.28 -0.29 12.21
N THR A 50 -6.27 -0.83 13.43
CA THR A 50 -7.15 -1.95 13.82
C THR A 50 -8.64 -1.58 13.70
N HIS A 51 -9.04 -0.38 14.13
CA HIS A 51 -10.43 0.08 14.01
C HIS A 51 -10.89 0.21 12.55
N TRP A 52 -10.02 0.71 11.67
CA TRP A 52 -10.27 0.78 10.23
C TRP A 52 -10.42 -0.61 9.62
N MET A 53 -9.54 -1.55 10.00
CA MET A 53 -9.60 -2.94 9.53
C MET A 53 -10.86 -3.68 9.99
N GLN A 54 -11.39 -3.35 11.18
CA GLN A 54 -12.62 -3.93 11.70
C GLN A 54 -13.88 -3.20 11.20
N SER A 55 -13.74 -2.20 10.32
CA SER A 55 -14.83 -1.33 9.85
C SER A 55 -15.64 -0.65 10.98
N THR A 56 -15.06 -0.58 12.19
CA THR A 56 -15.71 0.10 13.34
C THR A 56 -15.65 1.61 13.22
N ARG A 57 -14.70 2.12 12.42
CA ARG A 57 -14.57 3.53 12.02
C ARG A 57 -14.10 3.57 10.56
N PRO A 58 -14.63 4.50 9.73
CA PRO A 58 -14.17 4.64 8.35
C PRO A 58 -12.73 5.20 8.30
N VAL A 59 -12.03 4.93 7.20
CA VAL A 59 -10.72 5.53 6.94
C VAL A 59 -10.91 6.98 6.48
N PRO A 60 -10.27 7.97 7.13
CA PRO A 60 -10.36 9.36 6.70
C PRO A 60 -9.81 9.56 5.28
N VAL A 61 -10.46 10.42 4.47
CA VAL A 61 -10.03 10.68 3.07
C VAL A 61 -8.57 11.15 2.95
N GLY A 62 -8.07 11.89 3.95
CA GLY A 62 -6.68 12.34 4.00
C GLY A 62 -5.68 11.19 4.09
N VAL A 63 -6.04 10.09 4.78
CA VAL A 63 -5.18 8.92 4.94
C VAL A 63 -4.90 8.25 3.60
N TRP A 64 -5.90 8.19 2.71
CA TRP A 64 -5.68 7.65 1.36
C TRP A 64 -4.69 8.50 0.56
N SER A 65 -4.77 9.83 0.69
CA SER A 65 -3.82 10.75 0.05
C SER A 65 -2.40 10.56 0.60
N ASP A 66 -2.27 10.40 1.92
CA ASP A 66 -1.00 10.15 2.59
C ASP A 66 -0.39 8.81 2.17
N LEU A 67 -1.21 7.75 2.09
CA LEU A 67 -0.77 6.44 1.61
C LEU A 67 -0.23 6.50 0.18
N ILE A 68 -0.89 7.22 -0.73
CA ILE A 68 -0.40 7.44 -2.10
C ILE A 68 0.98 8.12 -2.07
N LYS A 69 1.15 9.16 -1.23
CA LYS A 69 2.43 9.87 -1.09
C LYS A 69 3.53 8.94 -0.57
N ILE A 70 3.25 8.20 0.52
CA ILE A 70 4.18 7.22 1.11
C ILE A 70 4.59 6.16 0.08
N GLY A 71 3.63 5.66 -0.71
CA GLY A 71 3.87 4.68 -1.76
C GLY A 71 4.84 5.19 -2.83
N LYS A 72 4.65 6.43 -3.30
CA LYS A 72 5.54 7.08 -4.28
C LYS A 72 6.96 7.23 -3.74
N GLU A 73 7.11 7.77 -2.54
CA GLU A 73 8.42 7.94 -1.89
C GLU A 73 9.16 6.60 -1.71
N ARG A 74 8.43 5.53 -1.39
CA ARG A 74 9.01 4.19 -1.27
C ARG A 74 9.43 3.62 -2.62
N LEU A 75 8.61 3.79 -3.66
CA LEU A 75 8.94 3.35 -5.01
C LEU A 75 10.22 4.03 -5.53
N GLU A 76 10.37 5.33 -5.29
CA GLU A 76 11.58 6.08 -5.66
C GLU A 76 12.82 5.51 -4.98
N LYS A 77 12.74 5.20 -3.68
CA LYS A 77 13.83 4.55 -2.93
C LYS A 77 14.17 3.17 -3.48
N ILE A 78 13.15 2.37 -3.82
CA ILE A 78 13.35 1.03 -4.40
C ILE A 78 14.09 1.14 -5.74
N LYS A 79 13.65 2.02 -6.64
CA LYS A 79 14.31 2.25 -7.94
C LYS A 79 15.76 2.74 -7.78
N ALA A 80 16.02 3.61 -6.80
CA ALA A 80 17.37 4.07 -6.51
C ALA A 80 18.28 2.91 -6.07
N VAL A 81 17.80 2.04 -5.17
CA VAL A 81 18.55 0.86 -4.72
C VAL A 81 18.77 -0.15 -5.87
N GLU A 82 17.75 -0.38 -6.69
CA GLU A 82 17.86 -1.23 -7.88
C GLU A 82 18.95 -0.71 -8.84
N SER A 83 18.97 0.60 -9.11
CA SER A 83 20.00 1.23 -9.95
C SER A 83 21.40 1.04 -9.39
N LEU A 84 21.57 1.16 -8.06
CA LEU A 84 22.86 0.91 -7.39
C LEU A 84 23.29 -0.56 -7.48
N ALA A 85 22.34 -1.49 -7.37
CA ALA A 85 22.62 -2.92 -7.48
C ALA A 85 23.06 -3.29 -8.90
N LEU A 86 22.42 -2.73 -9.94
CA LEU A 86 22.82 -2.89 -11.33
C LEU A 86 24.24 -2.36 -11.58
N ALA A 87 24.54 -1.15 -11.12
CA ALA A 87 25.88 -0.57 -11.23
C ALA A 87 26.95 -1.43 -10.53
N LYS A 88 26.60 -2.08 -9.40
CA LYS A 88 27.50 -3.00 -8.71
C LYS A 88 27.82 -4.23 -9.57
N LEU A 89 26.83 -4.80 -10.26
CA LEU A 89 27.05 -5.96 -11.15
C LEU A 89 27.99 -5.61 -12.31
N GLU A 90 27.81 -4.45 -12.93
CA GLU A 90 28.69 -3.95 -14.01
C GLU A 90 30.14 -3.77 -13.54
N SER A 91 30.34 -3.29 -12.30
CA SER A 91 31.67 -3.11 -11.72
C SER A 91 32.43 -4.40 -11.38
N ILE A 92 31.74 -5.54 -11.25
CA ILE A 92 32.35 -6.84 -10.94
C ILE A 92 32.76 -7.58 -12.23
N GLY A 93 32.11 -7.26 -13.36
CA GLY A 93 32.39 -7.88 -14.67
C GLY A 93 33.52 -7.23 -15.47
N SER A 94 34.16 -6.17 -14.95
CA SER A 94 35.37 -5.51 -15.50
C SER A 94 36.59 -5.83 -14.66
#